data_AF-A0A1R4AQW7-F1
#
_entry.id   AF-A0A1R4AQW7-F1
#
_cell.length_a   1.000
_cell.length_b   1.000
_cell.length_c   1.000
_cell.angle_alpha   90.00
_cell.angle_beta   90.00
_cell.angle_gamma   90.00
#
_symmetry.space_group_name_H-M   'P 1'
#
loop_
_entity.id
_entity.type
_entity.pdbx_description
1 polymer ?
#
loop_
_entity_poly.entity_id
_entity_poly.type
_entity_poly.pdbx_seq_one_letter_code
_entity_poly.pdbx_strand_id
1 'polypeptide(L)'
;TFHDAIAFSPSMNARGENGGGGADGSIAIFESIETNFHASLGLDEIVNEQRPIVQRHNITTADFIMFAAAVGVANCPGAPQLDVFLGRADATQPAPDGLVPEPFDPPDMLLARMADAGFDPIETVWLLSSHTIAAADIVDPTIPGTPFDSTPELFDTQFFIETQLRGTLFPGTGGNQGEVESPLRGEMRLQSDHLLARDSRTSCEWQSFVNNQPKIQGRFHDAFHDLSLLGHDINDLIDCSDV
;
A
#
# COMPACT_ATOMS: atom_id res chain seq x y z
N THR A 1 3.91 4.06 -3.51
CA THR A 1 3.65 4.93 -2.35
C THR A 1 3.75 4.20 -1.04
N PHE A 2 2.94 3.17 -0.78
CA PHE A 2 2.96 2.46 0.51
C PHE A 2 4.35 1.98 0.92
N HIS A 3 5.08 1.29 0.04
CA HIS A 3 6.41 0.76 0.35
C HIS A 3 7.49 1.83 0.58
N ASP A 4 7.32 3.03 0.00
CA ASP A 4 8.18 4.18 0.28
C ASP A 4 7.83 4.73 1.67
N ALA A 5 6.57 5.16 1.83
CA ALA A 5 6.09 5.86 3.00
C ALA A 5 6.11 5.03 4.29
N ILE A 6 5.69 3.76 4.25
CA ILE A 6 5.55 2.93 5.45
C ILE A 6 6.92 2.50 6.01
N ALA A 7 8.00 2.67 5.23
CA ALA A 7 9.37 2.44 5.67
C ALA A 7 9.86 3.58 6.61
N PHE A 8 9.08 3.81 7.67
CA PHE A 8 9.23 4.86 8.68
C PHE A 8 8.90 4.33 10.07
N SER A 9 9.85 4.35 10.99
CA SER A 9 9.70 3.89 12.37
C SER A 9 10.14 4.98 13.36
N PRO A 10 9.18 5.76 13.90
CA PRO A 10 9.41 6.66 15.02
C PRO A 10 10.07 5.98 16.22
N SER A 11 9.73 4.73 16.53
CA SER A 11 10.31 4.03 17.68
C SER A 11 11.79 3.68 17.47
N MET A 12 12.21 3.30 16.25
CA MET A 12 13.63 3.13 15.91
C MET A 12 14.37 4.46 15.93
N ASN A 13 13.81 5.49 15.31
CA ASN A 13 14.40 6.84 15.27
C ASN A 13 14.60 7.40 16.70
N ALA A 14 13.65 7.18 17.61
CA ALA A 14 13.76 7.58 19.01
C ALA A 14 14.89 6.86 19.77
N ARG A 15 15.32 5.67 19.31
CA ARG A 15 16.49 4.95 19.84
C ARG A 15 17.82 5.34 19.18
N GLY A 16 17.79 6.26 18.20
CA GLY A 16 18.96 6.64 17.41
C GLY A 16 19.36 5.58 16.36
N GLU A 17 18.45 4.67 16.03
CA GLU A 17 18.60 3.71 14.94
C GLU A 17 18.09 4.33 13.63
N ASN A 18 18.51 3.80 12.47
CA ASN A 18 17.89 4.17 11.20
C ASN A 18 16.49 3.57 11.13
N GLY A 19 15.44 4.36 11.35
CA GLY A 19 14.04 3.96 11.20
C GLY A 19 13.45 4.28 9.83
N GLY A 20 14.26 4.70 8.84
CA GLY A 20 13.79 5.20 7.56
C GLY A 20 13.15 6.60 7.65
N GLY A 21 12.99 7.25 6.49
CA GLY A 21 12.53 8.63 6.38
C GLY A 21 11.07 8.79 5.93
N GLY A 22 10.37 7.70 5.66
CA GLY A 22 8.97 7.71 5.23
C GLY A 22 8.81 8.07 3.77
N ALA A 23 7.93 9.02 3.46
CA ALA A 23 7.62 9.40 2.08
C ALA A 23 8.77 10.18 1.42
N ASP A 24 9.97 9.64 1.34
CA ASP A 24 11.20 10.36 0.99
C ASP A 24 11.81 9.91 -0.35
N GLY A 25 11.13 9.03 -1.09
CA GLY A 25 11.60 8.51 -2.35
C GLY A 25 12.73 7.49 -2.23
N SER A 26 13.09 7.08 -1.01
CA SER A 26 14.20 6.18 -0.72
C SER A 26 14.11 4.87 -1.51
N ILE A 27 12.91 4.30 -1.67
CA ILE A 27 12.73 3.05 -2.43
C ILE A 27 13.18 3.16 -3.89
N ALA A 28 13.06 4.33 -4.50
CA ALA A 28 13.44 4.57 -5.88
C ALA A 28 14.88 5.08 -6.02
N ILE A 29 15.35 5.88 -5.05
CA ILE A 29 16.72 6.41 -4.99
C ILE A 29 17.72 5.29 -4.67
N PHE A 30 17.38 4.43 -3.72
CA PHE A 30 18.18 3.30 -3.25
C PHE A 30 17.61 1.96 -3.75
N GLU A 31 17.06 1.96 -4.98
CA GLU A 31 16.45 0.79 -5.62
C GLU A 31 17.29 -0.49 -5.48
N SER A 32 18.60 -0.42 -5.76
CA SER A 32 19.50 -1.59 -5.65
C SER A 32 19.59 -2.21 -4.25
N ILE A 33 19.04 -1.57 -3.22
CA ILE A 33 18.95 -2.06 -1.85
C ILE A 33 17.50 -2.42 -1.53
N GLU A 34 16.59 -1.45 -1.62
CA GLU A 34 15.25 -1.58 -1.05
C GLU A 34 14.31 -2.47 -1.86
N THR A 35 14.44 -2.52 -3.19
CA THR A 35 13.64 -3.45 -4.02
C THR A 35 14.13 -4.89 -3.94
N ASN A 36 15.27 -5.15 -3.28
CA ASN A 36 15.75 -6.49 -2.98
C ASN A 36 15.28 -7.01 -1.61
N PHE A 37 14.59 -6.21 -0.81
CA PHE A 37 13.90 -6.70 0.38
C PHE A 37 12.74 -7.61 -0.02
N HIS A 38 12.52 -8.68 0.74
CA HIS A 38 11.51 -9.68 0.39
C HIS A 38 10.12 -9.05 0.24
N ALA A 39 9.77 -8.15 1.15
CA ALA A 39 8.52 -7.41 1.15
C ALA A 39 8.35 -6.44 -0.04
N SER A 40 9.41 -6.13 -0.81
CA SER A 40 9.39 -5.15 -1.91
C SER A 40 9.74 -5.74 -3.28
N LEU A 41 9.79 -7.07 -3.38
CA LEU A 41 10.06 -7.77 -4.65
C LEU A 41 9.04 -7.39 -5.72
N GLY A 42 9.52 -7.12 -6.93
CA GLY A 42 8.71 -6.70 -8.09
C GLY A 42 8.59 -5.18 -8.25
N LEU A 43 8.96 -4.37 -7.24
CA LEU A 43 8.90 -2.91 -7.35
C LEU A 43 10.04 -2.29 -8.16
N ASP A 44 11.10 -3.05 -8.45
CA ASP A 44 12.16 -2.61 -9.35
C ASP A 44 11.64 -2.26 -10.74
N GLU A 45 10.65 -3.00 -11.26
CA GLU A 45 10.03 -2.70 -12.55
C GLU A 45 9.43 -1.28 -12.58
N ILE A 46 8.49 -0.98 -11.68
CA ILE A 46 7.82 0.33 -11.67
C ILE A 46 8.77 1.48 -11.32
N VAL A 47 9.76 1.25 -10.44
CA VAL A 47 10.81 2.24 -10.16
C VAL A 47 11.59 2.57 -11.43
N ASN A 48 11.97 1.55 -12.21
CA ASN A 48 12.72 1.73 -13.45
C ASN A 48 11.88 2.38 -14.55
N GLU A 49 10.58 2.11 -14.63
CA GLU A 49 9.65 2.78 -15.55
C GLU A 49 9.42 4.27 -15.20
N GLN A 50 9.35 4.60 -13.91
CA GLN A 50 9.16 5.97 -13.44
C GLN A 50 10.42 6.83 -13.57
N ARG A 51 11.61 6.24 -13.38
CA ARG A 51 12.91 6.93 -13.41
C ARG A 51 13.13 7.90 -14.58
N PRO A 52 12.89 7.54 -15.87
CA PRO A 52 13.08 8.47 -16.98
C PRO A 52 12.08 9.64 -16.98
N ILE A 53 10.92 9.49 -16.32
CA ILE A 53 9.94 10.57 -16.15
C ILE A 53 10.48 11.54 -15.10
N VAL A 54 10.88 11.03 -13.92
CA VAL A 54 11.51 11.85 -12.86
C VAL A 54 12.69 12.65 -13.43
N GLN A 55 13.61 12.00 -14.15
CA GLN A 55 14.79 12.66 -14.73
C GLN A 55 14.48 13.75 -15.77
N ARG A 56 13.30 13.74 -16.38
CA ARG A 56 12.88 14.74 -17.38
C ARG A 56 12.26 15.97 -16.73
N HIS A 57 11.79 15.85 -15.50
CA HIS A 57 11.05 16.90 -14.80
C HIS A 57 11.87 17.43 -13.61
N ASN A 58 11.70 18.71 -13.27
CA ASN A 58 12.34 19.29 -12.10
C ASN A 58 11.48 19.03 -10.85
N ILE A 59 11.38 17.75 -10.48
CA ILE A 59 10.62 17.24 -9.34
C ILE A 59 11.52 16.27 -8.56
N THR A 60 11.38 16.23 -7.24
CA THR A 60 12.09 15.24 -6.42
C THR A 60 11.50 13.85 -6.67
N THR A 61 12.30 12.82 -6.43
CA THR A 61 11.82 11.44 -6.52
C THR A 61 10.72 11.20 -5.48
N ALA A 62 10.89 11.73 -4.27
CA ALA A 62 9.92 11.69 -3.18
C ALA A 62 8.54 12.24 -3.60
N ASP A 63 8.52 13.46 -4.16
CA ASP A 63 7.29 14.08 -4.63
C ASP A 63 6.66 13.34 -5.81
N PHE A 64 7.49 12.85 -6.74
CA PHE A 64 7.00 12.13 -7.91
C PHE A 64 6.24 10.86 -7.54
N ILE A 65 6.71 10.09 -6.56
CA ILE A 65 6.03 8.86 -6.12
C ILE A 65 4.61 9.16 -5.62
N MET A 66 4.45 10.22 -4.82
CA MET A 66 3.13 10.62 -4.30
C MET A 66 2.22 11.16 -5.41
N PHE A 67 2.76 11.99 -6.29
CA PHE A 67 2.05 12.51 -7.46
C PHE A 67 1.58 11.38 -8.40
N ALA A 68 2.48 10.45 -8.74
CA ALA A 68 2.18 9.34 -9.63
C ALA A 68 1.06 8.43 -9.08
N ALA A 69 1.01 8.22 -7.77
CA ALA A 69 -0.07 7.46 -7.16
C ALA A 69 -1.41 8.20 -7.16
N ALA A 70 -1.42 9.51 -6.84
CA ALA A 70 -2.65 10.30 -6.91
C ALA A 70 -3.24 10.29 -8.33
N VAL A 71 -2.41 10.50 -9.35
CA VAL A 71 -2.81 10.42 -10.76
C VAL A 71 -3.23 9.00 -11.15
N GLY A 72 -2.52 7.97 -10.69
CA GLY A 72 -2.85 6.57 -10.94
C GLY A 72 -4.25 6.22 -10.42
N VAL A 73 -4.52 6.56 -9.16
CA VAL A 73 -5.83 6.36 -8.51
C VAL A 73 -6.93 7.16 -9.21
N ALA A 74 -6.65 8.40 -9.63
CA ALA A 74 -7.63 9.22 -10.35
C ALA A 74 -8.10 8.61 -11.69
N ASN A 75 -7.33 7.68 -12.28
CA ASN A 75 -7.72 6.97 -13.49
C ASN A 75 -8.66 5.77 -13.22
N CYS A 76 -8.86 5.37 -11.97
CA CYS A 76 -9.73 4.27 -11.59
C CYS A 76 -11.17 4.79 -11.33
N PRO A 77 -12.18 4.37 -12.11
CA PRO A 77 -13.55 4.81 -11.87
C PRO A 77 -14.02 4.46 -10.46
N GLY A 78 -14.62 5.43 -9.77
CA GLY A 78 -15.07 5.26 -8.38
C GLY A 78 -14.05 5.73 -7.34
N ALA A 79 -12.82 6.09 -7.73
CA ALA A 79 -11.82 6.54 -6.78
C ALA A 79 -12.13 7.93 -6.20
N PRO A 80 -11.68 8.23 -4.97
CA PRO A 80 -11.67 9.60 -4.48
C PRO A 80 -10.62 10.43 -5.23
N GLN A 81 -10.81 11.76 -5.23
CA GLN A 81 -9.70 12.67 -5.50
C GLN A 81 -8.74 12.56 -4.31
N LEU A 82 -7.47 12.24 -4.56
CA LEU A 82 -6.44 12.22 -3.52
C LEU A 82 -5.71 13.55 -3.44
N ASP A 83 -5.19 13.85 -2.26
CA ASP A 83 -4.36 15.02 -2.05
C ASP A 83 -2.97 14.87 -2.67
N VAL A 84 -2.42 15.99 -3.16
CA VAL A 84 -1.05 16.09 -3.67
C VAL A 84 -0.37 17.26 -2.99
N PHE A 85 0.46 16.94 -2.00
CA PHE A 85 1.38 17.91 -1.41
C PHE A 85 2.77 17.73 -2.02
N LEU A 86 3.46 18.82 -2.38
CA LEU A 86 4.81 18.80 -2.94
C LEU A 86 5.78 19.60 -2.06
N GLY A 87 7.07 19.26 -2.09
CA GLY A 87 8.12 19.91 -1.31
C GLY A 87 9.04 18.94 -0.57
N ARG A 88 8.91 17.63 -0.77
CA ARG A 88 9.70 16.62 -0.06
C ARG A 88 11.13 16.60 -0.58
N ALA A 89 12.09 16.57 0.35
CA ALA A 89 13.48 16.34 0.01
C ALA A 89 13.73 14.86 -0.29
N ASP A 90 14.56 14.58 -1.29
CA ASP A 90 15.00 13.22 -1.61
C ASP A 90 15.83 12.62 -0.48
N ALA A 91 15.60 11.34 -0.20
CA ALA A 91 16.27 10.57 0.83
C ALA A 91 17.81 10.58 0.68
N THR A 92 18.51 10.65 1.81
CA THR A 92 19.98 10.58 1.86
C THR A 92 20.53 9.22 2.31
N GLN A 93 19.65 8.32 2.74
CA GLN A 93 19.98 6.96 3.19
C GLN A 93 18.82 6.02 2.86
N PRO A 94 19.09 4.72 2.63
CA PRO A 94 18.03 3.75 2.43
C PRO A 94 17.26 3.50 3.73
N ALA A 95 15.99 3.13 3.60
CA ALA A 95 15.24 2.57 4.70
C ALA A 95 15.81 1.20 5.13
N PRO A 96 15.71 0.82 6.42
CA PRO A 96 16.04 -0.54 6.84
C PRO A 96 14.98 -1.54 6.35
N ASP A 97 15.39 -2.81 6.20
CA ASP A 97 14.48 -3.92 5.93
C ASP A 97 13.56 -4.20 7.15
N GLY A 98 12.48 -4.94 6.93
CA GLY A 98 11.53 -5.37 7.97
C GLY A 98 10.53 -4.29 8.40
N LEU A 99 10.45 -3.17 7.68
CA LEU A 99 9.47 -2.11 7.92
C LEU A 99 8.22 -2.22 7.03
N VAL A 100 8.29 -2.94 5.92
CA VAL A 100 7.12 -3.19 5.06
C VAL A 100 6.43 -4.48 5.50
N PRO A 101 5.13 -4.46 5.81
CA PRO A 101 4.36 -5.66 6.14
C PRO A 101 4.38 -6.75 5.07
N GLU A 102 4.42 -8.01 5.48
CA GLU A 102 4.38 -9.17 4.59
C GLU A 102 3.02 -9.87 4.58
N PRO A 103 2.61 -10.51 3.46
CA PRO A 103 1.28 -11.12 3.35
C PRO A 103 1.07 -12.31 4.31
N PHE A 104 2.15 -12.86 4.88
CA PHE A 104 2.10 -13.96 5.86
C PHE A 104 2.26 -13.49 7.31
N ASP A 105 2.45 -12.20 7.56
CA ASP A 105 2.53 -11.69 8.93
C ASP A 105 1.19 -11.87 9.67
N PRO A 106 1.23 -12.28 10.96
CA PRO A 106 0.01 -12.38 11.75
C PRO A 106 -0.56 -11.00 12.07
N PRO A 107 -1.88 -10.86 12.31
CA PRO A 107 -2.52 -9.59 12.63
C PRO A 107 -1.85 -8.78 13.74
N ASP A 108 -1.33 -9.44 14.78
CA ASP A 108 -0.62 -8.75 15.87
C ASP A 108 0.64 -8.02 15.39
N MET A 109 1.41 -8.63 14.48
CA MET A 109 2.61 -8.02 13.92
C MET A 109 2.25 -6.90 12.94
N LEU A 110 1.29 -7.15 12.05
CA LEU A 110 0.79 -6.17 11.09
C LEU A 110 0.31 -4.90 11.81
N LEU A 111 -0.60 -5.05 12.77
CA LEU A 111 -1.18 -3.92 13.48
C LEU A 111 -0.17 -3.22 14.38
N ALA A 112 0.83 -3.92 14.94
CA ALA A 112 1.91 -3.29 15.68
C ALA A 112 2.83 -2.47 14.76
N ARG A 113 3.12 -2.96 13.54
CA ARG A 113 3.92 -2.24 12.54
C ARG A 113 3.22 -0.97 12.10
N MET A 114 1.94 -1.08 11.75
CA MET A 114 1.11 0.06 11.36
C MET A 114 1.00 1.10 12.49
N ALA A 115 0.81 0.65 13.74
CA ALA A 115 0.75 1.53 14.90
C ALA A 115 2.06 2.28 15.17
N ASP A 116 3.21 1.63 14.95
CA ASP A 116 4.51 2.32 15.04
C ASP A 116 4.63 3.42 13.98
N ALA A 117 4.16 3.19 12.76
CA ALA A 117 4.10 4.20 11.70
C ALA A 117 3.00 5.26 11.90
N GLY A 118 2.10 5.10 12.88
CA GLY A 118 1.08 6.08 13.24
C GLY A 118 -0.35 5.73 12.85
N PHE A 119 -0.62 4.54 12.33
CA PHE A 119 -1.97 4.10 11.93
C PHE A 119 -2.57 3.14 12.95
N ASP A 120 -3.80 3.42 13.37
CA ASP A 120 -4.55 2.49 14.19
C ASP A 120 -5.10 1.29 13.35
N PRO A 121 -5.70 0.27 14.00
CA PRO A 121 -6.27 -0.85 13.26
C PRO A 121 -7.37 -0.50 12.26
N ILE A 122 -8.13 0.57 12.50
CA ILE A 122 -9.21 1.03 11.64
C ILE A 122 -8.63 1.70 10.40
N GLU A 123 -7.66 2.59 10.57
CA GLU A 123 -6.92 3.25 9.48
C GLU A 123 -6.13 2.26 8.63
N THR A 124 -5.61 1.18 9.24
CA THR A 124 -4.99 0.06 8.51
C THR A 124 -5.97 -0.57 7.51
N VAL A 125 -7.24 -0.77 7.91
CA VAL A 125 -8.27 -1.28 6.99
C VAL A 125 -8.58 -0.26 5.91
N TRP A 126 -8.53 1.04 6.22
CA TRP A 126 -8.77 2.10 5.23
C TRP A 126 -7.72 2.07 4.11
N LEU A 127 -6.43 1.92 4.46
CA LEU A 127 -5.34 1.78 3.49
C LEU A 127 -5.47 0.54 2.59
N LEU A 128 -5.98 -0.57 3.14
CA LEU A 128 -6.23 -1.80 2.37
C LEU A 128 -7.33 -1.65 1.31
N SER A 129 -8.07 -0.53 1.30
CA SER A 129 -8.94 -0.20 0.16
C SER A 129 -8.18 -0.14 -1.16
N SER A 130 -6.86 0.13 -1.14
CA SER A 130 -6.01 0.06 -2.33
C SER A 130 -6.05 -1.31 -3.04
N HIS A 131 -6.34 -2.41 -2.32
CA HIS A 131 -6.40 -3.74 -2.91
C HIS A 131 -7.58 -3.93 -3.87
N THR A 132 -8.56 -3.02 -3.92
CA THR A 132 -9.65 -3.08 -4.92
C THR A 132 -9.18 -2.73 -6.34
N ILE A 133 -8.02 -2.08 -6.49
CA ILE A 133 -7.41 -1.72 -7.77
C ILE A 133 -6.00 -2.32 -7.88
N ALA A 134 -5.87 -3.60 -7.55
CA ALA A 134 -4.58 -4.26 -7.42
C ALA A 134 -4.59 -5.72 -7.89
N ALA A 135 -3.38 -6.20 -8.17
CA ALA A 135 -3.08 -7.58 -8.51
C ALA A 135 -1.71 -7.99 -7.95
N ALA A 136 -1.44 -9.29 -7.94
CA ALA A 136 -0.17 -9.86 -7.48
C ALA A 136 0.59 -10.56 -8.61
N ASP A 137 1.90 -10.30 -8.66
CA ASP A 137 2.82 -10.93 -9.62
C ASP A 137 3.75 -11.98 -8.99
N ILE A 138 4.15 -11.77 -7.73
CA ILE A 138 5.25 -12.52 -7.10
C ILE A 138 4.78 -13.63 -6.15
N VAL A 139 3.54 -13.55 -5.63
CA VAL A 139 3.01 -14.54 -4.67
C VAL A 139 2.84 -15.91 -5.34
N ASP A 140 2.20 -15.97 -6.51
CA ASP A 140 2.24 -17.12 -7.40
C ASP A 140 2.83 -16.71 -8.76
N PRO A 141 4.14 -16.92 -8.98
CA PRO A 141 4.81 -16.55 -10.22
C PRO A 141 4.32 -17.29 -11.47
N THR A 142 3.46 -18.31 -11.34
CA THR A 142 2.88 -19.04 -12.49
C THR A 142 1.69 -18.31 -13.11
N ILE A 143 1.12 -17.34 -12.41
CA ILE A 143 -0.05 -16.56 -12.82
C ILE A 143 0.10 -15.07 -12.41
N PRO A 144 1.12 -14.35 -12.93
CA PRO A 144 1.28 -12.93 -12.63
C PRO A 144 0.06 -12.13 -13.12
N GLY A 145 -0.24 -11.03 -12.44
CA GLY A 145 -1.39 -10.17 -12.68
C GLY A 145 -2.70 -10.72 -12.14
N THR A 146 -2.67 -11.62 -11.14
CA THR A 146 -3.90 -12.15 -10.54
C THR A 146 -4.49 -11.13 -9.55
N PRO A 147 -5.72 -10.63 -9.77
CA PRO A 147 -6.33 -9.58 -8.95
C PRO A 147 -6.79 -10.07 -7.57
N PHE A 148 -6.97 -9.13 -6.65
CA PHE A 148 -7.50 -9.40 -5.30
C PHE A 148 -9.03 -9.32 -5.21
N ASP A 149 -9.68 -8.82 -6.25
CA ASP A 149 -11.13 -8.86 -6.42
C ASP A 149 -11.52 -9.07 -7.90
N SER A 150 -12.81 -9.17 -8.17
CA SER A 150 -13.33 -9.38 -9.53
C SER A 150 -13.34 -8.13 -10.42
N THR A 151 -12.95 -6.96 -9.92
CA THR A 151 -13.05 -5.66 -10.57
C THR A 151 -11.80 -4.78 -10.38
N PRO A 152 -10.58 -5.27 -10.72
CA PRO A 152 -9.31 -4.61 -10.37
C PRO A 152 -9.05 -3.26 -11.07
N GLU A 153 -9.96 -2.82 -11.93
CA GLU A 153 -9.89 -1.51 -12.60
C GLU A 153 -10.85 -0.49 -11.96
N LEU A 154 -11.73 -0.92 -11.04
CA LEU A 154 -12.75 -0.10 -10.40
C LEU A 154 -12.40 0.11 -8.93
N PHE A 155 -12.47 1.35 -8.46
CA PHE A 155 -12.36 1.62 -7.04
C PHE A 155 -13.73 1.45 -6.39
N ASP A 156 -14.03 0.24 -5.94
CA ASP A 156 -15.32 -0.13 -5.36
C ASP A 156 -15.16 -0.96 -4.06
N THR A 157 -16.21 -1.69 -3.67
CA THR A 157 -16.22 -2.43 -2.39
C THR A 157 -16.08 -3.95 -2.57
N GLN A 158 -15.77 -4.43 -3.78
CA GLN A 158 -15.73 -5.86 -4.11
C GLN A 158 -14.64 -6.58 -3.32
N PHE A 159 -13.44 -6.01 -3.22
CA PHE A 159 -12.39 -6.53 -2.33
C PHE A 159 -12.91 -6.84 -0.91
N PHE A 160 -13.66 -5.93 -0.28
CA PHE A 160 -14.20 -6.13 1.07
C PHE A 160 -15.32 -7.18 1.14
N ILE A 161 -16.07 -7.38 0.04
CA ILE A 161 -17.12 -8.40 -0.08
C ILE A 161 -16.50 -9.79 -0.29
N GLU A 162 -15.59 -9.90 -1.26
CA GLU A 162 -15.06 -11.15 -1.77
C GLU A 162 -14.10 -11.80 -0.79
N THR A 163 -13.27 -11.01 -0.10
CA THR A 163 -12.43 -11.49 1.01
C THR A 163 -13.21 -12.13 2.18
N GLN A 164 -14.49 -11.77 2.35
CA GLN A 164 -15.37 -12.39 3.35
C GLN A 164 -15.97 -13.73 2.92
N LEU A 165 -15.98 -14.02 1.62
CA LEU A 165 -16.46 -15.31 1.11
C LEU A 165 -15.55 -16.45 1.56
N ARG A 166 -16.12 -17.64 1.71
CA ARG A 166 -15.35 -18.85 2.01
C ARG A 166 -14.40 -19.16 0.85
N GLY A 167 -13.11 -19.33 1.15
CA GLY A 167 -12.13 -19.84 0.18
C GLY A 167 -12.47 -21.26 -0.26
N THR A 168 -12.30 -21.56 -1.55
CA THR A 168 -12.64 -22.87 -2.13
C THR A 168 -11.62 -23.41 -3.12
N LEU A 169 -10.66 -22.59 -3.56
CA LEU A 169 -9.63 -22.97 -4.52
C LEU A 169 -8.42 -22.02 -4.41
N PHE A 170 -7.28 -22.44 -4.97
CA PHE A 170 -6.21 -21.52 -5.37
C PHE A 170 -6.37 -21.23 -6.88
N PRO A 171 -6.21 -19.98 -7.34
CA PRO A 171 -6.37 -19.63 -8.76
C PRO A 171 -5.31 -20.27 -9.65
N GLY A 172 -4.11 -20.52 -9.10
CA GLY A 172 -2.99 -21.19 -9.77
C GLY A 172 -2.54 -22.43 -9.01
N THR A 173 -1.35 -22.36 -8.43
CA THR A 173 -0.76 -23.41 -7.59
C THR A 173 -1.10 -23.18 -6.12
N GLY A 174 -1.09 -24.23 -5.31
CA GLY A 174 -1.26 -24.12 -3.86
C GLY A 174 0.07 -24.29 -3.13
N GLY A 175 0.16 -23.75 -1.91
CA GLY A 175 1.36 -23.85 -1.06
C GLY A 175 2.34 -22.68 -1.20
N ASN A 176 1.91 -21.58 -1.83
CA ASN A 176 2.66 -20.33 -1.86
C ASN A 176 2.59 -19.63 -0.49
N GLN A 177 3.71 -19.06 -0.04
CA GLN A 177 3.77 -18.40 1.26
C GLN A 177 2.95 -17.10 1.23
N GLY A 178 2.06 -16.92 2.20
CA GLY A 178 1.19 -15.74 2.26
C GLY A 178 -0.04 -15.81 1.35
N GLU A 179 -0.29 -16.92 0.66
CA GLU A 179 -1.52 -17.14 -0.10
C GLU A 179 -2.47 -18.11 0.63
N VAL A 180 -3.77 -17.83 0.56
CA VAL A 180 -4.83 -18.75 1.02
C VAL A 180 -5.89 -18.94 -0.06
N GLU A 181 -6.76 -19.96 0.10
CA GLU A 181 -7.83 -20.20 -0.87
C GLU A 181 -8.71 -18.96 -1.07
N SER A 182 -8.90 -18.60 -2.34
CA SER A 182 -9.81 -17.55 -2.80
C SER A 182 -11.21 -18.15 -3.10
N PRO A 183 -12.24 -17.30 -3.21
CA PRO A 183 -13.62 -17.74 -3.44
C PRO A 183 -13.95 -17.88 -4.94
N LEU A 184 -13.21 -17.21 -5.83
CA LEU A 184 -13.49 -17.12 -7.26
C LEU A 184 -12.31 -17.62 -8.10
N ARG A 185 -12.60 -18.17 -9.28
CA ARG A 185 -11.56 -18.54 -10.24
C ARG A 185 -10.92 -17.27 -10.80
N GLY A 186 -9.59 -17.21 -10.78
CA GLY A 186 -8.84 -16.05 -11.27
C GLY A 186 -8.73 -14.90 -10.27
N GLU A 187 -9.15 -15.09 -9.01
CA GLU A 187 -8.92 -14.16 -7.90
C GLU A 187 -7.89 -14.79 -6.96
N MET A 188 -6.93 -14.01 -6.46
CA MET A 188 -5.98 -14.40 -5.42
C MET A 188 -6.40 -13.82 -4.07
N ARG A 189 -6.10 -14.52 -2.98
CA ARG A 189 -6.32 -14.00 -1.63
C ARG A 189 -5.05 -14.10 -0.79
N LEU A 190 -4.59 -12.95 -0.30
CA LEU A 190 -3.50 -12.88 0.66
C LEU A 190 -3.96 -13.36 2.05
N GLN A 191 -3.05 -14.01 2.77
CA GLN A 191 -3.30 -14.49 4.13
C GLN A 191 -3.57 -13.32 5.09
N SER A 192 -2.83 -12.22 4.97
CA SER A 192 -3.02 -11.00 5.76
C SER A 192 -4.45 -10.44 5.61
N ASP A 193 -4.92 -10.24 4.38
CA ASP A 193 -6.28 -9.77 4.08
C ASP A 193 -7.33 -10.73 4.65
N HIS A 194 -7.15 -12.04 4.46
CA HIS A 194 -8.04 -13.05 5.00
C HIS A 194 -8.18 -12.96 6.52
N LEU A 195 -7.07 -12.72 7.22
CA LEU A 195 -7.01 -12.65 8.67
C LEU A 195 -7.57 -11.32 9.19
N LEU A 196 -7.19 -10.18 8.59
CA LEU A 196 -7.69 -8.86 8.98
C LEU A 196 -9.20 -8.71 8.73
N ALA A 197 -9.75 -9.36 7.70
CA ALA A 197 -11.19 -9.39 7.47
C ALA A 197 -11.99 -10.10 8.59
N ARG A 198 -11.31 -10.90 9.42
CA ARG A 198 -11.90 -11.78 10.46
C ARG A 198 -11.40 -11.51 11.88
N ASP A 199 -10.38 -10.68 12.04
CA ASP A 199 -9.84 -10.29 13.34
C ASP A 199 -10.84 -9.39 14.08
N SER A 200 -11.00 -9.57 15.40
CA SER A 200 -12.00 -8.82 16.18
C SER A 200 -11.72 -7.31 16.27
N ARG A 201 -10.48 -6.88 16.00
CA ARG A 201 -10.08 -5.47 15.99
C ARG A 201 -10.47 -4.74 14.70
N THR A 202 -10.56 -5.46 13.59
CA THR A 202 -10.68 -4.89 12.24
C THR A 202 -11.92 -5.35 11.47
N SER A 203 -12.45 -6.55 11.76
CA SER A 203 -13.57 -7.16 11.00
C SER A 203 -14.84 -6.32 10.91
N CYS A 204 -15.20 -5.59 11.97
CA CYS A 204 -16.34 -4.68 11.94
C CYS A 204 -16.11 -3.53 10.94
N GLU A 205 -14.91 -2.96 10.92
CA GLU A 205 -14.58 -1.90 9.97
C GLU A 205 -14.46 -2.47 8.55
N TRP A 206 -13.87 -3.64 8.38
CA TRP A 206 -13.83 -4.35 7.10
C TRP A 206 -15.22 -4.50 6.49
N GLN A 207 -16.18 -5.01 7.28
CA GLN A 207 -17.56 -5.19 6.84
C GLN A 207 -18.28 -3.85 6.58
N SER A 208 -17.87 -2.77 7.23
CA SER A 208 -18.55 -1.47 7.13
C SER A 208 -18.41 -0.79 5.76
N PHE A 209 -17.45 -1.23 4.94
CA PHE A 209 -17.27 -0.77 3.57
C PHE A 209 -18.23 -1.43 2.59
N VAL A 210 -18.75 -2.62 2.90
CA VAL A 210 -19.69 -3.35 2.02
C VAL A 210 -20.90 -2.48 1.69
N ASN A 211 -21.15 -2.24 0.40
CA ASN A 211 -22.23 -1.37 -0.11
C ASN A 211 -22.16 0.09 0.38
N ASN A 212 -20.97 0.60 0.70
CA ASN A 212 -20.78 1.94 1.24
C ASN A 212 -19.71 2.74 0.49
N GLN A 213 -19.99 3.02 -0.80
CA GLN A 213 -19.08 3.78 -1.69
C GLN A 213 -18.60 5.12 -1.10
N PRO A 214 -19.46 5.98 -0.51
CA PRO A 214 -18.99 7.24 0.06
C PRO A 214 -18.00 7.04 1.21
N LYS A 215 -18.16 5.95 1.99
CA LYS A 215 -17.24 5.65 3.09
C LYS A 215 -15.88 5.18 2.56
N ILE A 216 -15.82 4.24 1.61
CA ILE A 216 -14.53 3.77 1.08
C ILE A 216 -13.74 4.90 0.43
N GLN A 217 -14.42 5.75 -0.36
CA GLN A 217 -13.80 6.93 -0.97
C GLN A 217 -13.25 7.90 0.10
N GLY A 218 -14.08 8.30 1.06
CA GLY A 218 -13.67 9.26 2.08
C GLY A 218 -12.55 8.72 2.99
N ARG A 219 -12.63 7.45 3.40
CA ARG A 219 -11.65 6.86 4.31
C ARG A 219 -10.33 6.51 3.64
N PHE A 220 -10.37 6.08 2.38
CA PHE A 220 -9.13 5.91 1.63
C PHE A 220 -8.44 7.25 1.35
N HIS A 221 -9.19 8.31 1.05
CA HIS A 221 -8.66 9.67 0.98
C HIS A 221 -7.95 10.06 2.28
N ASP A 222 -8.64 9.95 3.43
CA ASP A 222 -8.08 10.33 4.73
C ASP A 222 -6.80 9.53 5.05
N ALA A 223 -6.82 8.21 4.85
CA ALA A 223 -5.67 7.37 5.15
C ALA A 223 -4.49 7.58 4.18
N PHE A 224 -4.77 7.82 2.90
CA PHE A 224 -3.73 8.15 1.91
C PHE A 224 -3.09 9.51 2.22
N HIS A 225 -3.88 10.50 2.65
CA HIS A 225 -3.37 11.79 3.10
C HIS A 225 -2.31 11.59 4.18
N ASP A 226 -2.64 10.85 5.25
CA ASP A 226 -1.72 10.59 6.36
C ASP A 226 -0.48 9.77 5.91
N LEU A 227 -0.67 8.74 5.08
CA LEU A 227 0.43 7.98 4.48
C LEU A 227 1.39 8.86 3.68
N SER A 228 0.87 9.81 2.90
CA SER A 228 1.68 10.71 2.07
C SER A 228 2.52 11.71 2.88
N LEU A 229 2.20 11.88 4.16
CA LEU A 229 2.86 12.81 5.09
C LEU A 229 3.83 12.13 6.06
N LEU A 230 3.97 10.80 6.03
CA LEU A 230 4.92 10.10 6.91
C LEU A 230 6.33 10.64 6.72
N GLY A 231 6.93 11.10 7.82
CA GLY A 231 8.27 11.71 7.83
C GLY A 231 8.32 13.21 7.53
N HIS A 232 7.18 13.86 7.25
CA HIS A 232 7.12 15.27 6.83
C HIS A 232 6.16 16.10 7.68
N ASP A 233 6.46 17.40 7.82
CA ASP A 233 5.52 18.38 8.34
C ASP A 233 4.76 19.00 7.17
N ILE A 234 3.44 18.87 7.14
CA ILE A 234 2.57 19.43 6.09
C ILE A 234 2.77 20.95 5.93
N ASN A 235 3.16 21.67 6.98
CA ASN A 235 3.39 23.12 6.92
C ASN A 235 4.62 23.51 6.09
N ASP A 236 5.53 22.56 5.83
CA ASP A 236 6.70 22.72 4.97
C ASP A 236 6.40 22.31 3.51
N LEU A 237 5.19 21.79 3.24
CA LEU A 237 4.76 21.36 1.92
C LEU A 237 3.77 22.36 1.28
N ILE A 238 3.59 22.21 -0.03
CA ILE A 238 2.70 23.04 -0.84
C ILE A 238 1.56 22.16 -1.33
N ASP A 239 0.32 22.55 -1.02
CA ASP A 239 -0.90 21.93 -1.56
C ASP A 239 -0.97 22.19 -3.07
N CYS A 240 -0.96 21.09 -3.84
CA CYS A 240 -1.09 21.03 -5.29
C CYS A 240 -2.23 20.07 -5.69
N SER A 241 -3.21 19.85 -4.82
CA SER A 241 -4.32 18.90 -5.05
C SER A 241 -5.28 19.32 -6.18
N ASP A 242 -5.13 20.54 -6.72
CA ASP A 242 -5.92 21.06 -7.84
C ASP A 242 -5.38 20.69 -9.23
N VAL A 243 -4.21 20.05 -9.30
CA VAL A 243 -3.56 19.51 -10.51
C VAL A 243 -4.16 18.18 -10.92
#